data_AF-A0A8T5TMX4-F1
#
_entry.id   AF-A0A8T5TMX4-F1
#
_cell.length_a   1.000
_cell.length_b   1.000
_cell.length_c   1.000
_cell.angle_alpha   90.00
_cell.angle_beta   90.00
_cell.angle_gamma   90.00
#
_symmetry.space_group_name_H-M   'P 1'
#
loop_
_entity.id
_entity.type
_entity.pdbx_description
1 polymer ?
#
loop_
_entity_poly.entity_id
_entity_poly.type
_entity_poly.pdbx_seq_one_letter_code
_entity_poly.pdbx_strand_id
1 'polypeptide(L)'
;MQDVFLGSLIYNDRFDCYRCEIEFKGNIVTIDLFLEGKDDLKSLFTITRKILTELHVLDKKAKTFIAGEYLDIYNKNLRDKNSSLISKIEFSKYLKLEGILIYISGLKEFCYNDGNLFLGHSLIAKLGDSLDFINVSLFG
;
A
#
# COMPACT_ATOMS: atom_id res chain seq x y z
N MET A 1 8.39 16.11 -14.25
CA MET A 1 9.60 15.31 -14.59
C MET A 1 9.14 13.98 -15.19
N GLN A 2 9.87 13.37 -16.12
CA GLN A 2 9.47 12.10 -16.74
C GLN A 2 10.49 11.01 -16.42
N ASP A 3 9.99 9.84 -16.01
CA ASP A 3 10.78 8.63 -15.81
C ASP A 3 10.26 7.53 -16.76
N VAL A 4 11.18 6.76 -17.34
CA VAL A 4 10.83 5.71 -18.32
C VAL A 4 9.93 4.63 -17.70
N PHE A 5 10.04 4.39 -16.39
CA PHE A 5 9.32 3.33 -15.69
C PHE A 5 8.13 3.87 -14.87
N LEU A 6 8.26 5.06 -14.29
CA LEU A 6 7.22 5.67 -13.44
C LEU A 6 6.31 6.64 -14.20
N GLY A 7 6.61 6.93 -15.46
CA GLY A 7 5.83 7.87 -16.26
C GLY A 7 6.01 9.32 -15.80
N SER A 8 4.90 10.05 -15.69
CA SER A 8 4.92 11.46 -15.30
C SER A 8 4.98 11.60 -13.79
N LEU A 9 6.03 12.25 -13.29
CA LEU A 9 6.14 12.67 -11.90
C LEU A 9 5.72 14.13 -11.75
N ILE A 10 4.75 14.33 -10.87
CA ILE A 10 4.20 15.63 -10.49
C ILE A 10 4.65 15.89 -9.05
N TYR A 11 5.34 17.01 -8.83
CA TYR A 11 5.69 17.42 -7.48
C TYR A 11 4.43 17.95 -6.77
N ASN A 12 4.19 17.45 -5.56
CA ASN A 12 3.08 17.82 -4.69
C ASN A 12 3.64 18.68 -3.56
N ASP A 13 3.40 19.99 -3.64
CA ASP A 13 3.86 21.00 -2.69
C ASP A 13 3.27 20.82 -1.28
N ARG A 14 2.02 20.36 -1.20
CA ARG A 14 1.33 20.14 0.08
C ARG A 14 1.96 19.03 0.92
N PHE A 15 2.45 17.98 0.28
CA PHE A 15 3.04 16.82 0.96
C PHE A 15 4.56 16.74 0.82
N ASP A 16 5.17 17.72 0.14
CA ASP A 16 6.61 17.76 -0.15
C ASP A 16 7.13 16.43 -0.74
N CYS A 17 6.44 15.94 -1.77
CA CYS A 17 6.75 14.64 -2.38
C CYS A 17 6.56 14.67 -3.90
N TYR A 18 7.14 13.69 -4.59
CA TYR A 18 6.81 13.44 -5.99
C TYR A 18 5.74 12.36 -6.08
N ARG A 19 4.69 12.62 -6.84
CA ARG A 19 3.61 11.67 -7.11
C ARG A 19 3.67 11.16 -8.55
N CYS A 20 3.43 9.88 -8.71
CA CYS A 20 3.09 9.27 -9.99
C CYS A 20 1.94 8.28 -9.83
N GLU A 21 1.38 7.84 -10.94
CA GLU A 21 0.27 6.90 -10.99
C GLU A 21 0.64 5.74 -11.90
N ILE A 22 0.31 4.53 -11.48
CA ILE A 22 0.49 3.32 -12.28
C ILE A 22 -0.84 2.56 -12.36
N GLU A 23 -1.02 1.81 -13.44
CA GLU A 23 -2.10 0.83 -13.51
C GLU A 23 -1.63 -0.49 -12.90
N PHE A 24 -2.39 -0.99 -11.92
CA PHE A 24 -2.15 -2.29 -11.31
C PHE A 24 -3.47 -3.05 -11.11
N LYS A 25 -3.58 -4.21 -11.76
CA LYS A 25 -4.78 -5.08 -11.72
C LYS A 25 -6.08 -4.33 -12.07
N GLY A 26 -6.02 -3.43 -13.05
CA GLY A 26 -7.16 -2.63 -13.51
C GLY A 26 -7.57 -1.48 -12.58
N ASN A 27 -6.73 -1.12 -11.60
CA ASN A 27 -6.94 0.05 -10.75
C ASN A 27 -5.75 1.02 -10.91
N ILE A 28 -6.00 2.31 -10.70
CA ILE A 28 -4.94 3.30 -10.58
C ILE A 28 -4.39 3.27 -9.16
N VAL A 29 -3.09 3.11 -9.04
CA VAL A 29 -2.35 3.15 -7.76
C VAL A 29 -1.49 4.39 -7.76
N THR A 30 -1.68 5.25 -6.75
CA THR A 30 -0.82 6.42 -6.55
C THR A 30 0.46 6.02 -5.83
N ILE A 31 1.60 6.51 -6.29
CA ILE A 31 2.89 6.31 -5.64
C ILE A 31 3.43 7.66 -5.21
N ASP A 32 3.61 7.84 -3.92
CA ASP A 32 4.19 9.02 -3.32
C ASP A 32 5.64 8.76 -2.88
N LEU A 33 6.52 9.59 -3.40
CA LEU A 33 7.96 9.48 -3.26
C LEU A 33 8.47 10.64 -2.39
N PHE A 34 8.80 10.33 -1.15
CA PHE A 34 9.26 11.30 -0.15
C PHE A 34 10.79 11.34 -0.10
N LEU A 35 11.33 12.54 -0.27
CA LEU A 35 12.75 12.85 -0.12
C LEU A 35 13.01 13.44 1.26
N GLU A 36 14.23 13.31 1.76
CA GLU A 36 14.67 13.95 3.00
C GLU A 36 15.87 14.85 2.71
N GLY A 37 15.74 16.15 3.01
CA GLY A 37 16.83 17.12 2.88
C GLY A 37 17.43 17.22 1.47
N LYS A 38 18.68 16.77 1.31
CA LYS A 38 19.46 16.88 0.04
C LYS A 38 19.52 15.55 -0.74
N ASP A 39 18.65 14.61 -0.43
CA ASP A 39 18.69 13.28 -1.05
C ASP A 39 18.48 13.32 -2.57
N ASP A 40 19.16 12.40 -3.27
CA ASP A 40 19.09 12.29 -4.72
C ASP A 40 17.87 11.45 -5.15
N LEU A 41 17.04 12.04 -6.01
CA LEU A 41 15.93 11.40 -6.70
C LEU A 41 16.30 10.07 -7.37
N LYS A 42 17.54 9.92 -7.87
CA LYS A 42 17.97 8.67 -8.52
C LYS A 42 17.94 7.47 -7.57
N SER A 43 18.31 7.66 -6.31
CA SER A 43 18.26 6.61 -5.30
C SER A 43 16.83 6.19 -5.02
N LEU A 44 15.93 7.17 -4.89
CA LEU A 44 14.51 6.93 -4.67
C LEU A 44 13.86 6.19 -5.84
N PHE A 45 14.21 6.53 -7.08
CA PHE A 45 13.75 5.81 -8.27
C PHE A 45 14.26 4.38 -8.33
N THR A 46 15.50 4.14 -7.92
CA THR A 46 16.07 2.79 -7.86
C THR A 46 15.28 1.92 -6.87
N ILE A 47 14.98 2.45 -5.68
CA ILE A 47 14.15 1.77 -4.68
C ILE A 47 12.75 1.53 -5.23
N THR A 48 12.13 2.55 -5.82
CA THR A 48 10.77 2.46 -6.37
C THR A 48 10.67 1.38 -7.43
N ARG A 49 11.60 1.34 -8.39
CA ARG A 49 11.63 0.31 -9.45
C ARG A 49 11.77 -1.10 -8.88
N LYS A 50 12.58 -1.29 -7.84
CA LYS A 50 12.70 -2.58 -7.15
C LYS A 50 11.35 -3.01 -6.55
N ILE A 51 10.69 -2.12 -5.82
CA ILE A 51 9.37 -2.39 -5.23
C ILE A 51 8.34 -2.73 -6.32
N LEU A 52 8.32 -1.97 -7.41
CA LEU A 52 7.37 -2.19 -8.50
C LEU A 52 7.60 -3.48 -9.27
N THR A 53 8.86 -3.90 -9.43
CA THR A 53 9.21 -5.19 -10.06
C THR A 53 8.67 -6.37 -9.24
N GLU A 54 8.60 -6.22 -7.92
CA GLU A 54 8.10 -7.24 -6.99
C GLU A 54 6.63 -7.03 -6.59
N LEU A 55 5.93 -6.05 -7.19
CA LEU A 55 4.63 -5.57 -6.71
C LEU A 55 3.57 -6.68 -6.62
N HIS A 56 3.53 -7.60 -7.59
CA HIS A 56 2.60 -8.73 -7.55
C HIS A 56 2.83 -9.66 -6.34
N VAL A 57 4.09 -9.88 -5.97
CA VAL A 57 4.47 -10.72 -4.84
C VAL A 57 4.22 -9.97 -3.53
N LEU A 58 4.61 -8.70 -3.46
CA LEU A 58 4.40 -7.84 -2.30
C LEU A 58 2.90 -7.62 -2.01
N ASP A 59 2.06 -7.41 -3.03
CA ASP A 59 0.59 -7.32 -2.87
C ASP A 59 0.02 -8.59 -2.23
N LYS A 60 0.45 -9.77 -2.70
CA LYS A 60 -0.01 -11.04 -2.13
C LYS A 60 0.45 -11.22 -0.68
N LYS A 61 1.72 -10.88 -0.39
CA LYS A 61 2.27 -10.93 0.98
C LYS A 61 1.52 -9.97 1.90
N ALA A 62 1.31 -8.72 1.48
CA ALA A 62 0.59 -7.70 2.24
C ALA A 62 -0.83 -8.16 2.58
N LYS A 63 -1.59 -8.61 1.57
CA LYS A 63 -2.97 -9.09 1.78
C LYS A 63 -3.05 -10.28 2.73
N THR A 64 -2.07 -11.17 2.67
CA THR A 64 -1.98 -12.32 3.58
C THR A 64 -1.68 -11.86 5.00
N PHE A 65 -0.75 -10.91 5.15
CA PHE A 65 -0.37 -10.33 6.43
C PHE A 65 -1.54 -9.57 7.07
N ILE A 66 -2.17 -8.65 6.33
CA ILE A 66 -3.36 -7.89 6.77
C ILE A 66 -4.48 -8.84 7.19
N ALA A 67 -4.79 -9.87 6.38
CA ALA A 67 -5.82 -10.85 6.73
C ALA A 67 -5.45 -11.71 7.96
N GLY A 68 -4.15 -11.85 8.27
CA GLY A 68 -3.69 -12.47 9.51
C GLY A 68 -4.04 -11.65 10.75
N GLU A 69 -3.89 -10.33 10.65
CA GLU A 69 -4.04 -9.41 11.79
C GLU A 69 -5.48 -8.91 11.99
N TYR A 70 -6.20 -8.65 10.90
CA TYR A 70 -7.47 -7.92 10.95
C TYR A 70 -8.72 -8.75 10.67
N LEU A 71 -8.60 -9.97 10.15
CA LEU A 71 -9.78 -10.80 9.85
C LEU A 71 -10.63 -11.07 11.10
N ASP A 72 -9.96 -11.43 12.19
CA ASP A 72 -10.63 -11.77 13.45
C ASP A 72 -11.38 -10.56 14.03
N ILE A 73 -10.78 -9.38 13.93
CA ILE A 73 -11.39 -8.12 14.35
C ILE A 73 -12.66 -7.87 13.54
N TYR A 74 -12.59 -7.99 12.22
CA TYR A 74 -13.76 -7.84 11.36
C TYR A 74 -14.87 -8.85 11.72
N ASN A 75 -14.54 -10.14 11.71
CA ASN A 75 -15.50 -11.22 11.89
C ASN A 75 -16.21 -11.19 13.26
N LYS A 76 -15.51 -10.74 14.31
CA LYS A 76 -16.03 -10.68 15.68
C LYS A 76 -16.77 -9.37 15.96
N ASN A 77 -16.26 -8.23 15.46
CA ASN A 77 -16.67 -6.92 15.96
C ASN A 77 -17.40 -6.04 14.93
N LEU A 78 -17.12 -6.20 13.63
CA LEU A 78 -17.57 -5.25 12.59
C LEU A 78 -18.59 -5.86 11.62
N ARG A 79 -18.46 -7.16 11.36
CA ARG A 79 -19.40 -7.90 10.52
C ARG A 79 -20.82 -7.83 11.09
N ASP A 80 -21.80 -7.63 10.21
CA ASP A 80 -23.22 -7.80 10.56
C ASP A 80 -23.45 -9.19 11.19
N LYS A 81 -24.01 -9.23 12.40
CA LYS A 81 -24.28 -10.46 13.17
C LYS A 81 -25.06 -11.52 12.38
N ASN A 82 -25.91 -11.10 11.43
CA ASN A 82 -26.72 -11.99 10.61
C ASN A 82 -25.96 -12.56 9.38
N SER A 83 -24.78 -12.03 9.06
CA SER A 83 -23.97 -12.53 7.95
C SER A 83 -23.20 -13.81 8.33
N SER A 84 -22.57 -14.47 7.37
CA SER A 84 -21.61 -15.55 7.66
C SER A 84 -20.21 -14.99 7.92
N LEU A 85 -19.41 -15.72 8.72
CA LEU A 85 -17.97 -15.43 8.84
C LEU A 85 -17.32 -15.56 7.47
N ILE A 86 -16.37 -14.67 7.17
CA ILE A 86 -15.57 -14.78 5.94
C ILE A 86 -14.21 -15.39 6.23
N SER A 87 -13.67 -16.10 5.25
CA SER A 87 -12.31 -16.67 5.30
C SER A 87 -11.23 -15.63 4.99
N LYS A 88 -9.96 -15.96 5.26
CA LYS A 88 -8.81 -15.13 4.85
C LYS A 88 -8.80 -14.88 3.34
N ILE A 89 -9.13 -15.89 2.55
CA ILE A 89 -9.16 -15.80 1.09
C ILE A 89 -10.23 -14.81 0.63
N GLU A 90 -11.42 -14.85 1.25
CA GLU A 90 -12.49 -13.90 0.93
C GLU A 90 -12.14 -12.48 1.37
N PHE A 91 -11.65 -12.31 2.59
CA PHE A 91 -11.18 -11.02 3.10
C PHE A 91 -10.13 -10.38 2.18
N SER A 92 -9.11 -11.14 1.75
CA SER A 92 -8.07 -10.64 0.84
C SER A 92 -8.59 -10.23 -0.54
N LYS A 93 -9.79 -10.67 -0.98
CA LYS A 93 -10.40 -10.23 -2.24
C LYS A 93 -10.96 -8.81 -2.16
N TYR A 94 -11.35 -8.35 -0.98
CA TYR A 94 -11.84 -6.99 -0.77
C TYR A 94 -10.71 -5.97 -0.78
N LEU A 95 -9.49 -6.39 -0.40
CA LEU A 95 -8.32 -5.53 -0.39
C LEU A 95 -7.90 -5.14 -1.81
N LYS A 96 -7.99 -3.85 -2.12
CA LYS A 96 -7.48 -3.23 -3.34
C LYS A 96 -6.38 -2.25 -2.98
N LEU A 97 -5.21 -2.43 -3.57
CA LEU A 97 -4.11 -1.49 -3.41
C LEU A 97 -4.51 -0.18 -4.09
N GLU A 98 -4.42 0.93 -3.37
CA GLU A 98 -4.73 2.27 -3.88
C GLU A 98 -3.51 3.19 -3.82
N GLY A 99 -2.61 2.96 -2.87
CA GLY A 99 -1.45 3.82 -2.67
C GLY A 99 -0.20 3.06 -2.23
N ILE A 100 0.96 3.60 -2.60
CA ILE A 100 2.26 3.20 -2.06
C ILE A 100 3.01 4.46 -1.64
N LEU A 101 3.46 4.53 -0.40
CA LEU A 101 4.33 5.58 0.09
C LEU A 101 5.75 5.03 0.19
N ILE A 102 6.71 5.72 -0.41
CA ILE A 102 8.12 5.32 -0.40
C ILE A 102 8.93 6.49 0.12
N TYR A 103 9.54 6.28 1.27
CA TYR A 103 10.45 7.21 1.90
C TYR A 103 11.88 6.78 1.61
N ILE A 104 12.73 7.75 1.27
CA ILE A 104 14.15 7.52 1.04
C ILE A 104 14.88 6.96 2.27
N SER A 105 14.41 7.26 3.48
CA SER A 105 14.88 6.67 4.75
C SER A 105 14.67 5.16 4.87
N GLY A 106 13.90 4.57 3.95
CA GLY A 106 13.69 3.12 3.89
C GLY A 106 12.31 2.67 4.40
N LEU A 107 11.44 3.58 4.84
CA LEU A 107 10.06 3.24 5.11
C LEU A 107 9.29 3.06 3.79
N LYS A 108 8.53 1.96 3.66
CA LYS A 108 7.58 1.77 2.56
C LYS A 108 6.23 1.30 3.11
N GLU A 109 5.16 1.91 2.66
CA GLU A 109 3.80 1.63 3.13
C GLU A 109 2.86 1.37 1.95
N PHE A 110 1.99 0.39 2.11
CA PHE A 110 1.02 -0.03 1.11
C PHE A 110 -0.38 0.23 1.65
N CYS A 111 -1.12 1.11 1.00
CA CYS A 111 -2.46 1.52 1.41
C CYS A 111 -3.52 0.73 0.65
N TYR A 112 -4.37 0.04 1.40
CA TYR A 112 -5.46 -0.76 0.85
C TYR A 112 -6.82 -0.18 1.22
N ASN A 113 -7.65 -0.03 0.21
CA ASN A 113 -9.10 0.04 0.39
C ASN A 113 -9.63 -1.38 0.55
N ASP A 114 -10.47 -1.55 1.55
CA ASP A 114 -10.98 -2.82 2.01
C ASP A 114 -12.44 -3.06 1.59
N GLY A 115 -12.99 -2.24 0.70
CA GLY A 115 -14.39 -2.34 0.29
C GLY A 115 -15.38 -2.04 1.41
N ASN A 116 -15.00 -1.19 2.38
CA ASN A 116 -15.83 -0.75 3.52
C ASN A 116 -16.04 -1.81 4.62
N LEU A 117 -15.16 -2.80 4.74
CA LEU A 117 -15.20 -3.77 5.85
C LEU A 117 -14.86 -3.10 7.21
N PHE A 118 -14.10 -2.02 7.19
CA PHE A 118 -13.64 -1.20 8.30
C PHE A 118 -14.21 0.22 8.23
N LEU A 119 -15.45 0.37 7.74
CA LEU A 119 -16.23 1.61 7.86
C LEU A 119 -15.53 2.84 7.25
N GLY A 120 -14.93 2.67 6.07
CA GLY A 120 -14.26 3.74 5.33
C GLY A 120 -12.79 3.97 5.69
N HIS A 121 -12.24 3.23 6.66
CA HIS A 121 -10.80 3.28 6.94
C HIS A 121 -10.01 2.50 5.90
N SER A 122 -8.81 2.99 5.60
CA SER A 122 -7.80 2.27 4.84
C SER A 122 -6.95 1.39 5.77
N LEU A 123 -6.51 0.25 5.24
CA LEU A 123 -5.54 -0.63 5.90
C LEU A 123 -4.15 -0.35 5.33
N ILE A 124 -3.23 0.08 6.17
CA ILE A 124 -1.86 0.43 5.77
C ILE A 124 -0.91 -0.67 6.22
N ALA A 125 -0.26 -1.35 5.28
CA ALA A 125 0.75 -2.37 5.57
C ALA A 125 2.17 -1.81 5.38
N LYS A 126 2.98 -1.90 6.44
CA LYS A 126 4.36 -1.40 6.46
C LYS A 126 5.35 -2.50 6.10
N LEU A 127 6.16 -2.23 5.08
CA LEU A 127 7.22 -3.12 4.59
C LEU A 127 8.55 -2.77 5.27
N GLY A 128 9.18 -3.78 5.88
CA GLY A 128 10.53 -3.68 6.43
C GLY A 128 11.62 -3.91 5.39
N ASP A 129 12.88 -3.74 5.79
CA ASP A 129 14.03 -3.83 4.87
C ASP A 129 14.29 -5.24 4.32
N SER A 130 13.81 -6.29 5.00
CA SER A 130 13.91 -7.69 4.53
C SER A 130 12.88 -8.05 3.44
N LEU A 131 12.08 -7.08 2.97
CA LEU A 131 10.94 -7.32 2.07
C LEU A 131 9.83 -8.19 2.68
N ASP A 132 9.67 -8.07 4.01
CA ASP A 132 8.55 -8.63 4.76
C ASP A 132 7.75 -7.53 5.45
N PHE A 133 6.45 -7.76 5.58
CA PHE A 133 5.55 -6.84 6.26
C PHE A 133 5.68 -7.01 7.77
N ILE A 134 5.88 -5.90 8.47
CA ILE A 134 6.21 -5.88 9.90
C ILE A 134 5.10 -5.29 10.76
N ASN A 135 4.20 -4.52 10.16
CA ASN A 135 3.08 -3.90 10.85
C ASN A 135 1.94 -3.60 9.89
N VAL A 136 0.73 -3.56 10.42
CA VAL A 136 -0.47 -3.05 9.74
C VAL A 136 -1.24 -2.15 10.70
N SER A 137 -1.79 -1.07 10.18
CA SER A 137 -2.60 -0.11 10.91
C SER A 137 -3.87 0.26 10.15
N LEU A 138 -4.85 0.80 10.86
CA LEU A 138 -6.03 1.44 10.28
C LEU A 138 -5.82 2.95 10.23
N PHE A 139 -6.25 3.58 9.14
CA PHE A 139 -6.16 5.02 8.93
C PHE A 139 -7.45 5.55 8.28
N GLY A 140 -8.03 6.61 8.82
CA GLY A 140 -9.31 7.19 8.37
C GLY A 140 -9.83 8.23 9.33
#